data_AF-A0A7X5QHP3-F1
#
_entry.id   AF-A0A7X5QHP3-F1
#
_cell.length_a   1.000
_cell.length_b   1.000
_cell.length_c   1.000
_cell.angle_alpha   90.00
_cell.angle_beta   90.00
_cell.angle_gamma   90.00
#
_symmetry.space_group_name_H-M   'P 1'
#
loop_
_entity.id
_entity.type
_entity.pdbx_description
1 polymer ?
#
loop_
_entity_poly.entity_id
_entity_poly.type
_entity_poly.pdbx_seq_one_letter_code
_entity_poly.pdbx_strand_id
1 'polypeptide(L)'
;MNPYAVYDDIEEKRLEDEHYGEIILEQQGMDAETIYNKLPLESTKLFSDITNKYFGNIFEDNIEAMNLLNNFLYEVCLLITKKEEVTV
;
A
#
# COMPACT_ATOMS: atom_id res chain seq x y z
N MET A 1 2.00 -41.89 -22.22
CA MET A 1 2.16 -40.50 -22.69
C MET A 1 0.94 -39.75 -22.18
N ASN A 2 1.11 -38.78 -21.28
CA ASN A 2 -0.02 -38.01 -20.73
C ASN A 2 -0.56 -37.10 -21.85
N PRO A 3 -1.81 -37.30 -22.32
CA PRO A 3 -2.38 -36.50 -23.41
C PRO A 3 -2.61 -35.03 -23.03
N TYR A 4 -2.51 -34.69 -21.74
CA TYR A 4 -2.69 -33.35 -21.20
C TYR A 4 -1.41 -32.71 -20.69
N ALA A 5 -0.23 -33.31 -20.89
CA ALA A 5 1.03 -32.77 -20.38
C ALA A 5 1.24 -31.28 -20.75
N VAL A 6 0.84 -30.87 -21.95
CA VAL A 6 0.90 -29.46 -22.39
C VAL A 6 -0.05 -28.56 -21.61
N TYR A 7 -1.23 -29.07 -21.22
CA TYR A 7 -2.18 -28.32 -20.39
C TYR A 7 -1.71 -28.25 -18.94
N ASP A 8 -1.12 -29.33 -18.43
CA ASP A 8 -0.56 -29.39 -17.08
C ASP A 8 0.58 -28.37 -16.95
N ASP A 9 1.50 -28.28 -17.91
CA ASP A 9 2.60 -27.30 -17.92
C ASP A 9 2.10 -25.84 -17.99
N ILE A 10 1.02 -25.57 -18.74
CA ILE A 10 0.41 -24.24 -18.83
C ILE A 10 -0.23 -23.83 -17.50
N GLU A 11 -0.95 -24.77 -16.87
CA GLU A 11 -1.63 -24.51 -15.61
C GLU A 11 -0.65 -24.35 -14.45
N GLU A 12 0.41 -25.17 -14.40
CA GLU A 12 1.48 -25.04 -13.41
C GLU A 12 2.14 -23.67 -13.50
N LYS A 13 2.47 -23.21 -14.71
CA LYS A 13 3.02 -21.88 -14.93
C LYS A 13 2.07 -20.76 -14.52
N ARG A 14 0.76 -20.91 -14.81
CA ARG A 14 -0.26 -19.92 -14.40
C ARG A 14 -0.33 -19.81 -12.87
N LEU A 15 -0.31 -20.93 -12.17
CA LEU A 15 -0.33 -20.98 -10.71
C LEU A 15 0.95 -20.38 -10.10
N GLU A 16 2.11 -20.65 -10.70
CA GLU A 16 3.36 -20.00 -10.30
C GLU A 16 3.29 -18.48 -10.47
N ASP A 17 2.88 -17.99 -11.66
CA ASP A 17 2.75 -16.56 -11.94
C ASP A 17 1.77 -15.86 -10.97
N GLU A 18 0.65 -16.52 -10.64
CA GLU A 18 -0.31 -16.04 -9.63
C GLU A 18 0.32 -15.96 -8.24
N HIS A 19 1.05 -17.00 -7.83
CA HIS A 19 1.73 -17.04 -6.54
C HIS A 19 2.81 -15.96 -6.43
N TYR A 20 3.61 -15.75 -7.49
CA TYR A 20 4.57 -14.65 -7.54
C TYR A 20 3.88 -13.29 -7.44
N GLY A 21 2.72 -13.13 -8.10
CA GLY A 21 1.90 -11.92 -7.98
C GLY A 21 1.45 -11.64 -6.55
N GLU A 22 0.99 -12.66 -5.83
CA GLU A 22 0.59 -12.54 -4.42
C GLU A 22 1.77 -12.13 -3.52
N ILE A 23 2.94 -12.76 -3.69
CA ILE A 23 4.14 -12.44 -2.91
C ILE A 23 4.56 -10.97 -3.10
N ILE A 24 4.52 -10.46 -4.33
CA ILE A 24 4.84 -9.06 -4.63
C ILE A 24 3.84 -8.13 -3.93
N LEU A 25 2.55 -8.44 -3.96
CA LEU A 25 1.51 -7.63 -3.30
C LEU A 25 1.68 -7.62 -1.77
N GLU A 26 2.01 -8.77 -1.17
CA GLU A 26 2.29 -8.86 0.27
C GLU A 26 3.52 -8.02 0.64
N GLN A 27 4.59 -8.13 -0.14
CA GLN A 27 5.82 -7.36 0.06
C GLN A 27 5.56 -5.84 -0.03
N GLN A 28 4.82 -5.40 -1.06
CA GLN A 28 4.40 -4.00 -1.20
C GLN A 28 3.57 -3.51 -0.02
N GLY A 29 2.71 -4.36 0.53
CA GLY A 29 1.93 -4.06 1.73
C GLY A 29 2.81 -3.86 2.96
N MET A 30 3.77 -4.77 3.18
CA MET A 30 4.73 -4.68 4.29
C MET A 30 5.63 -3.44 4.20
N ASP A 31 6.11 -3.12 3.00
CA ASP A 31 6.96 -1.95 2.78
C ASP A 31 6.17 -0.65 2.97
N ALA A 32 4.91 -0.60 2.49
CA ALA A 32 4.03 0.56 2.68
C ALA A 32 3.71 0.77 4.17
N GLU A 33 3.44 -0.30 4.91
CA GLU A 33 3.22 -0.25 6.35
C GLU A 33 4.48 0.24 7.09
N THR A 34 5.66 -0.20 6.68
CA THR A 34 6.94 0.24 7.25
C THR A 34 7.16 1.75 7.07
N ILE A 35 6.79 2.31 5.91
CA ILE A 35 6.87 3.75 5.65
C ILE A 35 5.80 4.49 6.47
N TYR A 36 4.56 4.01 6.44
CA TYR A 36 3.44 4.61 7.17
C TYR A 36 3.71 4.70 8.67
N ASN A 37 4.28 3.66 9.27
CA ASN A 37 4.61 3.61 10.70
C ASN A 37 5.74 4.58 11.11
N LYS A 38 6.46 5.18 10.16
CA LYS A 38 7.44 6.25 10.44
C LYS A 38 6.79 7.64 10.50
N LEU A 39 5.53 7.77 10.06
CA LEU A 39 4.82 9.03 10.10
C LEU A 39 4.47 9.42 11.54
N PRO A 40 4.47 10.72 11.87
CA PRO A 40 3.99 11.22 13.16
C PRO A 40 2.54 10.76 13.44
N LEU A 41 2.30 10.33 14.68
CA LEU A 41 0.96 9.96 15.17
C LEU A 41 0.02 11.17 15.25
N GLU A 42 0.55 12.35 15.58
CA GLU A 42 -0.27 13.56 15.65
C GLU A 42 -0.43 14.18 14.26
N SER A 43 -1.68 14.30 13.80
CA SER A 43 -2.00 14.86 12.48
C SER A 43 -1.49 16.29 12.29
N THR A 44 -1.41 17.06 13.37
CA THR A 44 -0.84 18.41 13.39
C THR A 44 0.66 18.47 13.14
N LYS A 45 1.39 17.35 13.19
CA LYS A 45 2.80 17.28 12.82
C LYS A 45 3.03 16.80 11.38
N LEU A 46 1.98 16.31 10.71
CA LEU A 46 2.08 15.84 9.32
C LEU A 46 2.10 16.98 8.32
N PHE A 47 1.34 18.03 8.60
CA PHE A 47 1.15 19.13 7.66
C PHE A 47 1.82 20.41 8.12
N SER A 48 1.96 21.34 7.18
CA SER A 48 2.43 22.69 7.49
C SER A 48 1.46 23.42 8.43
N ASP A 49 1.98 24.41 9.16
CA ASP A 49 1.18 25.28 10.04
C ASP A 49 -0.04 25.89 9.33
N ILE A 50 0.11 26.25 8.05
CA ILE A 50 -0.99 26.81 7.24
C ILE A 50 -2.08 25.77 7.04
N THR A 51 -1.72 24.54 6.67
CA THR A 51 -2.69 23.46 6.47
C THR A 51 -3.39 23.12 7.79
N ASN A 52 -2.65 23.02 8.90
CA ASN A 52 -3.22 22.75 10.21
C ASN A 52 -4.16 23.87 10.68
N LYS A 53 -3.86 25.12 10.34
CA LYS A 53 -4.76 26.24 10.65
C LYS A 53 -6.14 26.09 10.01
N TYR A 54 -6.23 25.52 8.81
CA TYR A 54 -7.49 25.37 8.10
C TYR A 54 -8.16 24.01 8.36
N PHE A 55 -7.38 22.95 8.52
CA PHE A 55 -7.88 21.57 8.55
C PHE A 55 -7.54 20.80 9.84
N GLY A 56 -6.66 21.31 10.71
CA GLY A 56 -6.20 20.60 11.91
C GLY A 56 -7.35 20.19 12.83
N ASN A 57 -8.26 21.13 13.15
CA ASN A 57 -9.43 20.85 13.98
C ASN A 57 -10.36 19.80 13.35
N ILE A 58 -10.43 19.75 12.01
CA ILE A 58 -11.25 18.73 11.32
C ILE A 58 -10.69 17.33 11.60
N PHE A 59 -9.36 17.17 11.63
CA PHE A 59 -8.74 15.88 11.91
C PHE A 59 -8.74 15.54 13.41
N GLU A 60 -8.67 16.52 14.30
CA GLU A 60 -8.67 16.29 15.76
C GLU A 60 -10.08 16.01 16.31
N ASP A 61 -11.09 16.77 15.86
CA ASP A 61 -12.45 16.70 16.41
C ASP A 61 -13.32 15.62 15.74
N ASN A 62 -12.90 15.08 14.59
CA ASN A 62 -13.67 14.12 13.81
C ASN A 62 -12.86 12.85 13.48
N ILE A 63 -13.19 11.76 14.17
CA ILE A 63 -12.58 10.44 14.01
C ILE A 63 -12.74 9.92 12.57
N GLU A 64 -13.88 10.17 11.91
CA GLU A 64 -14.10 9.73 10.54
C GLU A 64 -13.15 10.45 9.57
N ALA A 65 -12.97 11.76 9.76
CA ALA A 65 -12.01 12.53 8.98
C ALA A 65 -10.56 12.06 9.21
N MET A 66 -10.21 11.72 10.46
CA MET A 66 -8.89 11.16 10.79
C MET A 66 -8.68 9.78 10.14
N ASN A 67 -9.69 8.93 10.12
CA ASN A 67 -9.62 7.62 9.46
C ASN A 67 -9.45 7.76 7.94
N LEU A 68 -10.16 8.69 7.32
CA LEU A 68 -9.99 9.01 5.89
C LEU A 68 -8.58 9.51 5.60
N LEU A 69 -8.02 10.37 6.46
CA LEU A 69 -6.65 10.84 6.34
C LEU A 69 -5.64 9.68 6.45
N ASN A 70 -5.80 8.79 7.44
CA ASN A 70 -4.94 7.64 7.62
C ASN A 70 -4.96 6.70 6.39
N ASN A 71 -6.15 6.41 5.86
CA ASN A 71 -6.30 5.61 4.64
C ASN A 71 -5.61 6.28 3.45
N PHE A 72 -5.79 7.60 3.29
CA PHE A 72 -5.12 8.35 2.24
C PHE A 72 -3.59 8.28 2.35
N LEU A 73 -3.04 8.47 3.56
CA LEU A 73 -1.59 8.41 3.80
C LEU A 73 -1.03 7.01 3.52
N TYR A 74 -1.75 5.95 3.89
CA TYR A 74 -1.37 4.57 3.58
C TYR A 74 -1.32 4.32 2.06
N GLU A 75 -2.35 4.74 1.32
CA GLU A 75 -2.39 4.62 -0.14
C GLU A 75 -1.25 5.39 -0.83
N VAL A 76 -0.88 6.56 -0.29
CA VAL A 76 0.29 7.31 -0.78
C VAL A 76 1.59 6.54 -0.54
N CYS A 77 1.75 5.87 0.61
CA CYS A 77 2.91 5.02 0.89
C CYS A 77 2.95 3.83 -0.09
N LEU A 78 1.80 3.19 -0.33
CA LEU A 78 1.67 2.08 -1.28
C LEU A 78 1.99 2.49 -2.73
N LEU A 79 1.66 3.72 -3.12
CA LEU A 79 2.02 4.23 -4.44
C LEU A 79 3.54 4.39 -4.62
N ILE A 80 4.27 4.71 -3.56
CA ILE A 80 5.73 4.83 -3.59
C ILE A 80 6.37 3.46 -3.75
N THR A 81 5.94 2.47 -2.97
CA THR A 81 6.50 1.11 -3.04
C THR A 81 6.27 0.47 -4.41
N LYS A 82 5.09 0.67 -5.00
CA LYS A 82 4.79 0.25 -6.39
C LYS A 82 5.69 0.89 -7.44
N LYS A 83 6.19 2.11 -7.22
CA LYS A 83 7.07 2.80 -8.19
C LYS A 83 8.52 2.36 -8.08
N GLU A 84 9.01 2.08 -6.88
CA GLU A 84 10.40 1.68 -6.66
C GLU A 84 10.71 0.32 -7.31
N GLU A 85 9.79 -0.64 -7.31
CA GLU A 85 9.98 -1.94 -7.96
C GLU A 85 9.88 -1.92 -9.50
N VAL A 86 9.10 -1.01 -10.09
CA VAL A 86 8.99 -0.90 -11.57
C VAL A 86 10.27 -0.31 -12.20
N THR A 87 11.18 0.23 -11.39
CA THR A 87 12.42 0.87 -11.87
C THR A 87 13.66 -0.02 -11.76
N VAL A 88 13.50 -1.31 -11.43
CA VAL A 88 14.58 -2.32 -11.35
C VAL A 88 14.57 -3.25 -12.55
#